data_AF-A0A7I7Q221-F1
#
_entry.id   AF-A0A7I7Q221-F1
#
_cell.length_a   1.000
_cell.length_b   1.000
_cell.length_c   1.000
_cell.angle_alpha   90.00
_cell.angle_beta   90.00
_cell.angle_gamma   90.00
#
_symmetry.space_group_name_H-M   'P 1'
#
loop_
_entity.id
_entity.type
_entity.pdbx_description
1 polymer ?
#
loop_
_entity_poly.entity_id
_entity_poly.type
_entity_poly.pdbx_seq_one_letter_code
_entity_poly.pdbx_strand_id
1 'polypeptide(L)'
;MAWEVAAALHAPLDAFIVRKLGAPGHEEFAVGALARGGRVVVNDDVVRGLRISPEQLRAIAEREGRELIRREAVYRGGRPPLEVTGKTVILVDDGLATGASMFAAVQALRESEPAHIVIAVPAAPESTCREFAGLVDDVVCASMPTPFLAVGESFWDFRQVTDDEVHQLLATPTTTQSSTTKAKVLSPAEVVSSVAIDAPSGVPPRETLEELIGDARVVLIGESSHGTHEFYEARATITKWLIEEKGFCAVAAEADWPDAYRVNRYVRGLGEDKTADEALSGFERFPAWMWRNTVVRDFVDWLRIRNRRHESNGQPQAGFYGLDLYSLHRSMQEVIAYLEKVDPEAAARARNRYACFDHASADDGQAYGYAAAFGAGPSCEKDAIEQLVDMQRNALAYARRDGLLAEDEQFYAQQNAQTVRNAEVYYRAMFSGRVTSWNLRDKHMAETLEALLKHLDRHHDVPSARIVVWAHNSHVGDARATEVWADGQLTLGQLARQRYGDESRLIGFSTYTGTVTAASDWGGIAERKAVRPALNGSIEELLHETGRSAFVVSADLRPEAADALSIVRLGRAIGVIYRPETERQSHYFHVRPADQFDAMIHIDETRALEPLEPTSLWIAGETPETYPSGL
;
A
#
# COMPACT_ATOMS: atom_id res chain seq x y z
N MET A 1 -4.90 -28.85 -29.21
CA MET A 1 -5.15 -27.50 -28.67
C MET A 1 -4.09 -26.50 -29.13
N ALA A 2 -2.83 -26.59 -28.68
CA ALA A 2 -1.79 -25.60 -29.03
C ALA A 2 -1.62 -25.37 -30.54
N TRP A 3 -1.70 -26.45 -31.36
CA TRP A 3 -1.65 -26.33 -32.82
C TRP A 3 -2.79 -25.49 -33.40
N GLU A 4 -4.03 -25.69 -32.94
CA GLU A 4 -5.19 -24.92 -33.40
C GLU A 4 -5.06 -23.44 -33.05
N VAL A 5 -4.58 -23.13 -31.84
CA VAL A 5 -4.30 -21.75 -31.41
C VAL A 5 -3.23 -21.12 -32.30
N ALA A 6 -2.12 -21.83 -32.52
CA ALA A 6 -1.02 -21.36 -33.36
C ALA A 6 -1.45 -21.18 -34.83
N ALA A 7 -2.25 -22.09 -35.38
CA ALA A 7 -2.79 -22.00 -36.74
C ALA A 7 -3.75 -20.81 -36.89
N ALA A 8 -4.66 -20.61 -35.94
CA ALA A 8 -5.60 -19.49 -35.95
C ALA A 8 -4.87 -18.12 -35.84
N LEU A 9 -3.81 -18.06 -35.04
CA LEU A 9 -3.00 -16.85 -34.85
C LEU A 9 -1.89 -16.67 -35.89
N HIS A 10 -1.70 -17.64 -36.80
CA HIS A 10 -0.58 -17.68 -37.74
C HIS A 10 0.78 -17.53 -37.03
N ALA A 11 0.94 -18.18 -35.87
CA ALA A 11 2.10 -18.09 -35.00
C ALA A 11 2.94 -19.38 -35.03
N PRO A 12 4.28 -19.31 -34.80
CA PRO A 12 5.10 -20.51 -34.71
C PRO A 12 4.73 -21.36 -33.48
N LEU A 13 4.76 -22.68 -33.64
CA LEU A 13 4.46 -23.66 -32.58
C LEU A 13 5.72 -24.43 -32.18
N ASP A 14 5.93 -24.63 -30.88
CA ASP A 14 6.94 -25.51 -30.32
C ASP A 14 6.43 -26.17 -29.03
N ALA A 15 7.05 -27.28 -28.62
CA ALA A 15 6.74 -27.96 -27.37
C ALA A 15 7.69 -27.50 -26.24
N PHE A 16 7.08 -27.05 -25.13
CA PHE A 16 7.81 -26.74 -23.90
C PHE A 16 7.60 -27.87 -22.88
N ILE A 17 8.62 -28.71 -22.70
CA ILE A 17 8.49 -29.92 -21.89
C ILE A 17 8.83 -29.61 -20.44
N VAL A 18 7.90 -29.92 -19.54
CA VAL A 18 8.05 -29.89 -18.08
C VAL A 18 7.72 -31.25 -17.49
N ARG A 19 8.32 -31.61 -16.35
CA ARG A 19 8.02 -32.85 -15.62
C ARG A 19 7.58 -32.53 -14.20
N LYS A 20 6.47 -33.11 -13.77
CA LYS A 20 6.00 -33.03 -12.38
C LYS A 20 6.92 -33.85 -11.47
N LEU A 21 7.26 -33.29 -10.31
CA LEU A 21 7.93 -34.01 -9.23
C LEU A 21 6.84 -34.54 -8.29
N GLY A 22 6.63 -35.85 -8.28
CA GLY A 22 5.65 -36.51 -7.42
C GLY A 22 6.16 -36.71 -5.99
N ALA A 23 5.27 -36.73 -5.00
CA ALA A 23 5.62 -37.02 -3.61
C ALA A 23 6.11 -38.48 -3.46
N PRO A 24 7.10 -38.75 -2.59
CA PRO A 24 7.50 -40.12 -2.28
C PRO A 24 6.31 -40.98 -1.84
N GLY A 25 6.06 -42.10 -2.52
CA GLY A 25 4.95 -43.01 -2.23
C GLY A 25 3.58 -42.59 -2.81
N HIS A 26 3.46 -41.37 -3.35
CA HIS A 26 2.26 -40.83 -3.99
C HIS A 26 2.66 -40.04 -5.24
N GLU A 27 3.08 -40.76 -6.30
CA GLU A 27 3.63 -40.14 -7.52
C GLU A 27 2.62 -39.21 -8.23
N GLU A 28 1.32 -39.43 -8.01
CA GLU A 28 0.24 -38.59 -8.49
C GLU A 28 0.02 -37.29 -7.71
N PHE A 29 0.68 -37.10 -6.56
CA PHE A 29 0.60 -35.86 -5.78
C PHE A 29 1.83 -34.98 -6.07
N ALA A 30 1.63 -33.80 -6.66
CA ALA A 30 2.74 -32.93 -7.08
C ALA A 30 3.35 -32.18 -5.89
N VAL A 31 4.67 -32.27 -5.72
CA VAL A 31 5.45 -31.47 -4.74
C VAL A 31 6.27 -30.38 -5.40
N GLY A 32 6.38 -30.42 -6.72
CA GLY A 32 7.12 -29.49 -7.54
C GLY A 32 7.09 -29.89 -9.01
N ALA A 33 7.92 -29.25 -9.81
CA ALA A 33 8.15 -29.59 -11.20
C ALA A 33 9.59 -29.25 -11.63
N LEU A 34 10.05 -29.94 -12.66
CA LEU A 34 11.36 -29.84 -13.28
C LEU A 34 11.20 -29.33 -14.72
N ALA A 35 11.97 -28.31 -15.05
CA ALA A 35 12.05 -27.76 -16.39
C ALA A 35 13.45 -27.94 -17.00
N ARG A 36 13.59 -27.54 -18.26
CA ARG A 36 14.85 -27.58 -19.00
C ARG A 36 15.97 -26.83 -18.25
N GLY A 37 17.19 -27.36 -18.34
CA GLY A 37 18.37 -26.82 -17.63
C GLY A 37 18.57 -27.40 -16.22
N GLY A 38 17.77 -28.39 -15.81
CA GLY A 38 17.89 -29.03 -14.50
C GLY A 38 17.27 -28.22 -13.36
N ARG A 39 16.45 -27.20 -13.67
CA ARG A 39 15.82 -26.35 -12.66
C ARG A 39 14.61 -27.03 -12.05
N VAL A 40 14.67 -27.16 -10.73
CA VAL A 40 13.65 -27.75 -9.88
C VAL A 40 12.92 -26.62 -9.16
N VAL A 41 11.61 -26.55 -9.36
CA VAL A 41 10.70 -25.64 -8.66
C VAL A 41 9.86 -26.48 -7.71
N VAL A 42 9.79 -26.11 -6.43
CA VAL A 42 9.06 -26.85 -5.40
C VAL A 42 8.04 -25.98 -4.68
N ASN A 43 6.99 -26.62 -4.19
CA ASN A 43 6.06 -26.01 -3.26
C ASN A 43 6.59 -26.25 -1.83
N ASP A 44 7.16 -25.21 -1.21
CA ASP A 44 7.82 -25.31 0.08
C ASP A 44 6.88 -25.69 1.23
N ASP A 45 5.60 -25.31 1.15
CA ASP A 45 4.59 -25.67 2.16
C ASP A 45 4.25 -27.16 2.09
N VAL A 46 4.16 -27.72 0.88
CA VAL A 46 3.94 -29.16 0.66
C VAL A 46 5.17 -29.98 1.06
N VAL A 47 6.38 -29.53 0.70
CA VAL A 47 7.64 -30.18 1.08
C VAL A 47 7.77 -30.22 2.61
N ARG A 48 7.44 -29.12 3.29
CA ARG A 48 7.46 -29.01 4.75
C ARG A 48 6.37 -29.88 5.40
N GLY A 49 5.15 -29.85 4.87
CA GLY A 49 4.01 -30.63 5.37
C GLY A 49 4.24 -32.14 5.29
N LEU A 50 4.89 -32.61 4.22
CA LEU A 50 5.20 -34.03 3.99
C LEU A 50 6.57 -34.47 4.55
N ARG A 51 7.36 -33.56 5.13
CA ARG A 51 8.72 -33.82 5.67
C ARG A 51 9.65 -34.50 4.66
N ILE A 52 9.61 -34.06 3.40
CA ILE A 52 10.43 -34.63 2.33
C ILE A 52 11.89 -34.18 2.52
N SER A 53 12.83 -35.12 2.56
CA SER A 53 14.24 -34.79 2.73
C SER A 53 14.85 -34.23 1.43
N PRO A 54 15.91 -33.40 1.53
CA PRO A 54 16.64 -32.91 0.36
C PRO A 54 17.16 -34.03 -0.56
N GLU A 55 17.58 -35.17 0.01
CA GLU A 55 18.06 -36.34 -0.73
C GLU A 55 16.93 -37.02 -1.50
N GLN A 56 15.74 -37.13 -0.90
CA GLN A 56 14.56 -37.68 -1.57
C GLN A 56 14.14 -36.79 -2.74
N LEU A 57 14.13 -35.48 -2.55
CA LEU A 57 13.80 -34.52 -3.61
C LEU A 57 14.81 -34.57 -4.77
N ARG A 58 16.12 -34.66 -4.48
CA ARG A 58 17.16 -34.83 -5.51
C ARG A 58 16.97 -36.11 -6.31
N ALA A 59 16.69 -37.24 -5.65
CA ALA A 59 16.47 -38.52 -6.33
C ALA A 59 15.26 -38.48 -7.28
N ILE A 60 14.17 -37.80 -6.89
CA ILE A 60 13.00 -37.59 -7.74
C ILE A 60 13.39 -36.70 -8.94
N ALA A 61 14.08 -35.59 -8.70
CA ALA A 61 14.51 -34.68 -9.76
C ALA A 61 15.44 -35.34 -10.79
N GLU A 62 16.40 -36.16 -10.35
CA GLU A 62 17.31 -36.90 -11.24
C GLU A 62 16.59 -37.95 -12.10
N ARG A 63 15.57 -38.61 -11.54
CA ARG A 63 14.74 -39.58 -12.27
C ARG A 63 13.91 -38.87 -13.34
N GLU A 64 13.20 -37.81 -12.95
CA GLU A 64 12.37 -37.03 -13.87
C GLU A 64 13.21 -36.28 -14.92
N GLY A 65 14.44 -35.86 -14.59
CA GLY A 65 15.34 -35.20 -15.52
C GLY A 65 15.84 -36.09 -16.66
N ARG A 66 16.08 -37.37 -16.40
CA ARG A 66 16.43 -38.34 -17.45
C ARG A 66 15.28 -38.53 -18.45
N GLU A 67 14.05 -38.57 -17.95
CA GLU A 67 12.85 -38.67 -18.79
C GLU A 67 12.55 -37.38 -19.56
N LEU A 68 12.78 -36.21 -18.94
CA LEU A 68 12.68 -34.90 -19.60
C LEU A 68 13.58 -34.86 -20.86
N ILE A 69 14.85 -35.25 -20.72
CA ILE A 69 15.83 -35.27 -21.82
C ILE A 69 15.39 -36.24 -22.92
N ARG A 70 14.88 -37.43 -22.56
CA ARG A 70 14.40 -38.42 -23.53
C ARG A 70 13.24 -37.85 -24.37
N ARG A 71 12.23 -37.24 -23.74
CA ARG A 71 11.07 -36.66 -24.44
C ARG A 71 11.44 -35.45 -25.29
N GLU A 72 12.38 -34.62 -24.83
CA GLU A 72 12.87 -33.48 -25.60
C GLU A 72 13.53 -33.92 -26.91
N ALA A 73 14.34 -34.99 -26.86
CA ALA A 73 14.95 -35.56 -28.06
C ALA A 73 13.89 -36.12 -29.05
N VAL A 74 12.85 -36.79 -28.53
CA VAL A 74 11.78 -37.38 -29.35
C VAL A 74 10.90 -36.32 -30.01
N TYR A 75 10.40 -35.33 -29.26
CA TYR A 75 9.47 -34.33 -29.81
C TYR A 75 10.14 -33.32 -30.75
N ARG A 76 11.43 -33.02 -30.55
CA ARG A 76 12.14 -32.05 -31.38
C ARG A 76 12.78 -32.65 -32.62
N GLY A 77 13.07 -33.96 -32.63
CA GLY A 77 13.73 -34.62 -33.76
C GLY A 77 15.05 -33.96 -34.18
N GLY A 78 15.78 -33.35 -33.22
CA GLY A 78 17.02 -32.61 -33.47
C GLY A 78 16.86 -31.12 -33.81
N ARG A 79 15.63 -30.58 -33.88
CA ARG A 79 15.41 -29.13 -34.07
C ARG A 79 15.78 -28.33 -32.82
N PRO A 80 16.42 -27.15 -32.96
CA PRO A 80 16.67 -26.27 -31.83
C PRO A 80 15.34 -25.68 -31.28
N PRO A 81 15.33 -25.26 -30.01
CA PRO A 81 14.25 -24.46 -29.42
C PRO A 81 14.00 -23.16 -30.18
N LEU A 82 12.73 -22.74 -30.20
CA LEU A 82 12.40 -21.40 -30.63
C LEU A 82 13.05 -20.38 -29.69
N GLU A 83 13.60 -19.33 -30.30
CA GLU A 83 14.10 -18.17 -29.57
C GLU A 83 12.89 -17.29 -29.19
N VAL A 84 12.75 -17.04 -27.89
CA VAL A 84 11.58 -16.37 -27.29
C VAL A 84 11.91 -15.00 -26.72
N THR A 85 13.17 -14.61 -26.70
CA THR A 85 13.63 -13.32 -26.17
C THR A 85 12.94 -12.15 -26.86
N GLY A 86 12.37 -11.24 -26.07
CA GLY A 86 11.62 -10.09 -26.57
C GLY A 86 10.32 -10.44 -27.32
N LYS A 87 9.80 -11.68 -27.25
CA LYS A 87 8.57 -12.10 -27.92
C LYS A 87 7.44 -12.36 -26.92
N THR A 88 6.21 -12.29 -27.41
CA THR A 88 5.03 -12.80 -26.68
C THR A 88 4.98 -14.32 -26.80
N VAL A 89 4.99 -15.01 -25.67
CA VAL A 89 4.88 -16.46 -25.57
C VAL A 89 3.48 -16.81 -25.06
N ILE A 90 2.74 -17.61 -25.83
CA ILE A 90 1.44 -18.13 -25.42
C ILE A 90 1.62 -19.58 -24.96
N LEU A 91 1.51 -19.82 -23.66
CA LEU A 91 1.51 -21.13 -23.05
C LEU A 91 0.11 -21.74 -23.12
N VAL A 92 -0.01 -22.87 -23.81
CA VAL A 92 -1.29 -23.57 -24.02
C VAL A 92 -1.24 -24.95 -23.39
N ASP A 93 -2.29 -25.30 -22.66
CA ASP A 93 -2.54 -26.65 -22.13
C ASP A 93 -4.03 -27.03 -22.30
N ASP A 94 -4.38 -28.28 -22.06
CA ASP A 94 -5.77 -28.75 -22.10
C ASP A 94 -6.61 -28.28 -20.90
N GLY A 95 -5.97 -27.85 -19.82
CA GLY A 95 -6.61 -27.22 -18.68
C GLY A 95 -5.65 -27.02 -17.51
N LEU A 96 -6.10 -26.33 -16.47
CA LEU A 96 -5.33 -26.17 -15.23
C LEU A 96 -6.12 -26.77 -14.07
N ALA A 97 -5.74 -27.96 -13.60
CA ALA A 97 -6.34 -28.51 -12.39
C ALA A 97 -5.73 -27.88 -11.13
N THR A 98 -4.42 -28.06 -10.93
CA THR A 98 -3.66 -27.48 -9.81
C THR A 98 -2.62 -26.47 -10.25
N GLY A 99 -2.37 -26.34 -11.57
CA GLY A 99 -1.40 -25.38 -12.09
C GLY A 99 0.08 -25.77 -12.01
N ALA A 100 0.47 -26.75 -11.20
CA ALA A 100 1.89 -27.01 -10.89
C ALA A 100 2.84 -27.12 -12.11
N SER A 101 2.41 -27.81 -13.18
CA SER A 101 3.21 -27.93 -14.42
C SER A 101 3.35 -26.58 -15.14
N MET A 102 2.25 -25.82 -15.21
CA MET A 102 2.22 -24.50 -15.83
C MET A 102 3.09 -23.50 -15.06
N PHE A 103 3.07 -23.55 -13.73
CA PHE A 103 3.92 -22.72 -12.87
C PHE A 103 5.41 -22.91 -13.18
N ALA A 104 5.86 -24.16 -13.29
CA ALA A 104 7.25 -24.43 -13.67
C ALA A 104 7.58 -23.99 -15.10
N ALA A 105 6.63 -24.10 -16.03
CA ALA A 105 6.82 -23.61 -17.40
C ALA A 105 7.03 -22.09 -17.43
N VAL A 106 6.20 -21.33 -16.70
CA VAL A 106 6.31 -19.88 -16.56
C VAL A 106 7.66 -19.47 -15.97
N GLN A 107 8.05 -20.05 -14.84
CA GLN A 107 9.32 -19.73 -14.19
C GLN A 107 10.52 -20.02 -15.10
N ALA A 108 10.50 -21.14 -15.83
CA ALA A 108 11.56 -21.49 -16.74
C ALA A 108 11.65 -20.55 -17.96
N LEU A 109 10.51 -20.11 -18.48
CA LEU A 109 10.42 -19.19 -19.62
C LEU A 109 10.88 -17.77 -19.29
N ARG A 110 10.61 -17.27 -18.07
CA ARG A 110 11.04 -15.93 -17.65
C ARG A 110 12.54 -15.69 -17.83
N GLU A 111 13.36 -16.71 -17.61
CA GLU A 111 14.83 -16.61 -17.81
C GLU A 111 15.27 -16.51 -19.28
N SER A 112 14.37 -16.77 -20.23
CA SER A 112 14.63 -16.53 -21.66
C SER A 112 14.22 -15.11 -22.09
N GLU A 113 13.85 -14.26 -21.13
CA GLU A 113 13.49 -12.84 -21.31
C GLU A 113 12.44 -12.61 -22.40
N PRO A 114 11.28 -13.32 -22.38
CA PRO A 114 10.18 -12.99 -23.28
C PRO A 114 9.63 -11.59 -22.95
N ALA A 115 9.08 -10.91 -23.95
CA ALA A 115 8.42 -9.63 -23.72
C ALA A 115 7.12 -9.80 -22.91
N HIS A 116 6.38 -10.88 -23.18
CA HIS A 116 5.16 -11.23 -22.46
C HIS A 116 4.97 -12.76 -22.42
N ILE A 117 4.36 -13.25 -21.35
CA ILE A 117 3.89 -14.63 -21.19
C ILE A 117 2.37 -14.59 -21.01
N VAL A 118 1.62 -15.30 -21.84
CA VAL A 118 0.17 -15.43 -21.76
C VAL A 118 -0.18 -16.91 -21.56
N ILE A 119 -1.02 -17.24 -20.59
CA ILE A 119 -1.56 -18.61 -20.45
C ILE A 119 -2.92 -18.67 -21.16
N ALA A 120 -3.11 -19.64 -22.04
CA ALA A 120 -4.38 -19.86 -22.72
C ALA A 120 -4.84 -21.31 -22.54
N VAL A 121 -5.93 -21.51 -21.79
CA VAL A 121 -6.47 -22.84 -21.48
C VAL A 121 -7.99 -22.89 -21.65
N PRO A 122 -8.58 -24.02 -22.05
CA PRO A 122 -10.02 -24.09 -22.24
C PRO A 122 -10.80 -24.27 -20.92
N ALA A 123 -10.21 -24.91 -19.90
CA ALA A 123 -10.89 -25.12 -18.61
C ALA A 123 -9.95 -25.06 -17.40
N ALA A 124 -10.35 -24.34 -16.34
CA ALA A 124 -9.62 -24.27 -15.08
C ALA A 124 -10.54 -23.80 -13.93
N PRO A 125 -10.25 -24.12 -12.64
CA PRO A 125 -10.86 -23.45 -11.52
C PRO A 125 -10.52 -21.96 -11.53
N GLU A 126 -11.49 -21.13 -11.15
CA GLU A 126 -11.30 -19.68 -11.02
C GLU A 126 -10.13 -19.35 -10.08
N SER A 127 -9.96 -20.12 -8.99
CA SER A 127 -8.84 -19.96 -8.06
C SER A 127 -7.47 -20.12 -8.71
N THR A 128 -7.33 -21.08 -9.63
CA THR A 128 -6.06 -21.35 -10.32
C THR A 128 -5.80 -20.31 -11.40
N CYS A 129 -6.82 -19.85 -12.13
CA CYS A 129 -6.66 -18.72 -13.05
C CYS A 129 -6.22 -17.45 -12.33
N ARG A 130 -6.78 -17.16 -11.15
CA ARG A 130 -6.37 -16.02 -10.32
C ARG A 130 -4.92 -16.13 -9.83
N GLU A 131 -4.49 -17.33 -9.44
CA GLU A 131 -3.10 -17.58 -9.04
C GLU A 131 -2.13 -17.28 -10.20
N PHE A 132 -2.46 -17.71 -11.42
CA PHE A 132 -1.65 -17.44 -12.60
C PHE A 132 -1.70 -16.00 -13.08
N ALA A 133 -2.82 -15.29 -12.90
CA ALA A 133 -2.91 -13.89 -13.27
C ALA A 133 -1.89 -13.01 -12.50
N GLY A 134 -1.39 -13.46 -11.35
CA GLY A 134 -0.28 -12.82 -10.64
C GLY A 134 1.12 -13.24 -11.09
N LEU A 135 1.24 -14.20 -12.01
CA LEU A 135 2.50 -14.83 -12.44
C LEU A 135 2.81 -14.63 -13.92
N VAL A 136 1.85 -14.23 -14.73
CA VAL A 136 2.01 -14.02 -16.17
C VAL A 136 1.32 -12.72 -16.60
N ASP A 137 1.60 -12.23 -17.80
CA ASP A 137 1.03 -10.99 -18.32
C ASP A 137 -0.49 -11.10 -18.57
N ASP A 138 -0.98 -12.29 -18.94
CA ASP A 138 -2.42 -12.54 -19.11
C ASP A 138 -2.79 -14.02 -18.98
N VAL A 139 -4.03 -14.30 -18.59
CA VAL A 139 -4.61 -15.65 -18.48
C VAL A 139 -5.96 -15.68 -19.21
N VAL A 140 -5.99 -16.33 -20.36
CA VAL A 140 -7.20 -16.55 -21.16
C VAL A 140 -7.76 -17.93 -20.84
N CYS A 141 -8.86 -17.98 -20.09
CA CYS A 141 -9.57 -19.23 -19.80
C CYS A 141 -10.95 -19.25 -20.47
N ALA A 142 -11.22 -20.24 -21.33
CA ALA A 142 -12.49 -20.28 -22.06
C ALA A 142 -13.69 -20.64 -21.17
N SER A 143 -13.50 -21.41 -20.10
CA SER A 143 -14.55 -21.82 -19.18
C SER A 143 -14.00 -22.08 -17.78
N MET A 144 -14.70 -21.59 -16.75
CA MET A 144 -14.35 -21.80 -15.34
C MET A 144 -15.49 -22.53 -14.61
N PRO A 145 -15.66 -23.85 -14.81
CA PRO A 145 -16.81 -24.58 -14.28
C PRO A 145 -16.76 -24.66 -12.74
N THR A 146 -17.94 -24.56 -12.11
CA THR A 146 -18.09 -24.70 -10.65
C THR A 146 -19.20 -25.72 -10.33
N PRO A 147 -18.92 -26.81 -9.60
CA PRO A 147 -17.60 -27.21 -9.08
C PRO A 147 -16.66 -27.71 -10.19
N PHE A 148 -15.38 -27.39 -10.08
CA PHE A 148 -14.34 -27.98 -10.92
C PHE A 148 -13.91 -29.32 -10.35
N LEU A 149 -14.08 -30.41 -11.11
CA LEU A 149 -13.72 -31.77 -10.67
C LEU A 149 -12.43 -32.26 -11.34
N ALA A 150 -12.39 -32.22 -12.67
CA ALA A 150 -11.23 -32.59 -13.47
C ALA A 150 -11.27 -31.88 -14.83
N VAL A 151 -10.12 -31.71 -15.46
CA VAL A 151 -10.01 -31.11 -16.81
C VAL A 151 -10.87 -31.89 -17.82
N GLY A 152 -10.78 -33.22 -17.81
CA GLY A 152 -11.46 -34.08 -18.78
C GLY A 152 -12.99 -33.97 -18.79
N GLU A 153 -13.62 -33.60 -17.67
CA GLU A 153 -15.07 -33.39 -17.59
C GLU A 153 -15.55 -32.17 -18.39
N SER A 154 -14.62 -31.30 -18.80
CA SER A 154 -14.93 -30.14 -19.65
C SER A 154 -14.91 -30.48 -21.16
N PHE A 155 -14.64 -31.75 -21.52
CA PHE A 155 -14.53 -32.20 -22.91
C PHE A 155 -15.48 -33.37 -23.20
N TRP A 156 -16.14 -33.34 -24.36
CA TRP A 156 -16.92 -34.48 -24.88
C TRP A 156 -16.04 -35.65 -25.32
N ASP A 157 -14.83 -35.37 -25.80
CA ASP A 157 -13.82 -36.35 -26.20
C ASP A 157 -12.50 -35.99 -25.52
N PHE A 158 -12.10 -36.80 -24.54
CA PHE A 158 -10.86 -36.64 -23.77
C PHE A 158 -9.95 -37.86 -23.93
N ARG A 159 -9.86 -38.39 -25.16
CA ARG A 159 -8.94 -39.48 -25.48
C ARG A 159 -7.48 -39.04 -25.36
N GLN A 160 -6.63 -39.98 -24.95
CA GLN A 160 -5.19 -39.77 -24.82
C GLN A 160 -4.55 -39.49 -26.19
N VAL A 161 -3.78 -38.40 -26.28
CA VAL A 161 -2.97 -38.05 -27.45
C VAL A 161 -1.66 -38.82 -27.42
N THR A 162 -1.32 -39.46 -28.52
CA THR A 162 -0.10 -40.28 -28.68
C THR A 162 1.13 -39.43 -29.04
N ASP A 163 2.34 -39.92 -28.74
CA ASP A 163 3.59 -39.25 -29.10
C ASP A 163 3.72 -39.03 -30.63
N ASP A 164 3.20 -39.96 -31.44
CA ASP A 164 3.18 -39.87 -32.90
C ASP A 164 2.29 -38.72 -33.39
N GLU A 165 1.12 -38.52 -32.77
CA GLU A 165 0.23 -37.39 -33.06
C GLU A 165 0.86 -36.05 -32.67
N VAL A 166 1.52 -35.98 -31.51
CA VAL A 166 2.28 -34.78 -31.09
C VAL A 166 3.37 -34.46 -32.09
N HIS A 167 4.15 -35.46 -32.51
CA HIS A 167 5.21 -35.28 -33.49
C HIS A 167 4.67 -34.82 -34.85
N GLN A 168 3.55 -35.39 -35.32
CA GLN A 168 2.90 -34.98 -36.55
C GLN A 168 2.39 -33.52 -36.50
N LEU A 169 1.76 -33.12 -35.40
CA LEU A 169 1.26 -31.75 -35.23
C LEU A 169 2.41 -30.74 -35.13
N LEU A 170 3.49 -31.04 -34.40
CA LEU A 170 4.68 -30.18 -34.31
C LEU A 170 5.46 -30.04 -35.64
N ALA A 171 5.23 -30.95 -36.59
CA ALA A 171 5.80 -30.90 -37.94
C ALA A 171 4.87 -30.17 -38.95
N THR A 172 3.61 -29.94 -38.60
CA THR A 172 2.62 -29.32 -39.49
C THR A 172 2.69 -27.78 -39.38
N PRO A 173 3.01 -27.04 -40.45
CA PRO A 173 3.21 -25.59 -40.39
C PRO A 173 1.94 -24.82 -39.98
N THR A 174 2.09 -23.86 -39.07
CA THR A 174 1.03 -22.96 -38.59
C THR A 174 1.17 -21.53 -39.11
N THR A 175 2.27 -21.20 -39.79
CA THR A 175 2.54 -19.86 -40.34
C THR A 175 2.44 -19.88 -41.87
N THR A 176 1.63 -19.00 -42.44
CA THR A 176 1.67 -18.65 -43.87
C THR A 176 2.44 -17.33 -44.03
N GLN A 177 3.42 -17.28 -44.94
CA GLN A 177 4.14 -16.05 -45.26
C GLN A 177 3.14 -14.99 -45.77
N SER A 178 2.73 -14.07 -44.90
CA SER A 178 2.00 -12.86 -45.27
C SER A 178 2.49 -11.70 -44.41
N SER A 179 3.12 -10.74 -45.07
CA SER A 179 3.53 -9.47 -44.49
C SER A 179 2.30 -8.57 -44.31
N THR A 180 1.75 -8.52 -43.11
CA THR A 180 0.79 -7.47 -42.74
C THR A 180 1.50 -6.41 -41.91
N THR A 181 1.55 -5.19 -42.45
CA THR A 181 1.92 -3.96 -41.75
C THR A 181 1.11 -3.82 -40.47
N LYS A 182 1.75 -4.04 -39.31
CA LYS A 182 1.17 -3.82 -37.98
C LYS A 182 0.91 -2.32 -37.80
N ALA A 183 -0.33 -1.94 -37.48
CA ALA A 183 -0.58 -0.66 -36.83
C ALA A 183 0.22 -0.61 -35.53
N LYS A 184 0.87 0.51 -35.23
CA LYS A 184 1.65 0.69 -34.00
C LYS A 184 0.68 0.69 -32.81
N VAL A 185 0.60 -0.42 -32.08
CA VAL A 185 -0.05 -0.48 -30.77
C VAL A 185 0.86 0.27 -29.81
N LEU A 186 0.36 1.35 -29.20
CA LEU A 186 1.12 2.11 -28.21
C LEU A 186 1.30 1.26 -26.95
N SER A 187 2.48 1.30 -26.34
CA SER A 187 2.68 0.69 -25.03
C SER A 187 1.89 1.45 -23.95
N PRO A 188 1.57 0.83 -22.80
CA PRO A 188 0.95 1.54 -21.68
C PRO A 188 1.72 2.80 -21.26
N ALA A 189 3.06 2.76 -21.28
CA ALA A 189 3.91 3.91 -20.99
C ALA A 189 3.78 5.03 -22.05
N GLU A 190 3.68 4.68 -23.34
CA GLU A 190 3.43 5.66 -24.41
C GLU A 190 2.05 6.32 -24.26
N VAL A 191 1.03 5.54 -23.88
CA VAL A 191 -0.32 6.07 -23.59
C VAL A 191 -0.28 7.04 -22.41
N VAL A 192 0.27 6.63 -21.27
CA VAL A 192 0.39 7.48 -20.08
C VAL A 192 1.20 8.74 -20.39
N SER A 193 2.35 8.60 -21.07
CA SER A 193 3.20 9.73 -21.45
C SER A 193 2.45 10.75 -22.31
N SER A 194 1.55 10.30 -23.20
CA SER A 194 0.78 11.19 -24.09
C SER A 194 -0.27 12.04 -23.37
N VAL A 195 -0.74 11.62 -22.19
CA VAL A 195 -1.79 12.33 -21.41
C VAL A 195 -1.32 12.83 -20.04
N ALA A 196 -0.10 12.49 -19.63
CA ALA A 196 0.53 13.00 -18.41
C ALA A 196 0.62 14.53 -18.43
N ILE A 197 0.25 15.15 -17.31
CA ILE A 197 0.30 16.60 -17.11
C ILE A 197 1.53 16.92 -16.26
N ASP A 198 2.39 17.81 -16.74
CA ASP A 198 3.62 18.17 -16.02
C ASP A 198 3.31 18.71 -14.62
N ALA A 199 3.99 18.18 -13.61
CA ALA A 199 3.84 18.56 -12.21
C ALA A 199 5.22 18.76 -11.61
N PRO A 200 5.95 19.83 -11.99
CA PRO A 200 7.29 20.08 -11.47
C PRO A 200 7.28 20.13 -9.94
N SER A 201 8.27 19.49 -9.31
CA SER A 201 8.34 19.29 -7.86
C SER A 201 7.12 18.57 -7.26
N GLY A 202 6.39 17.79 -8.06
CA GLY A 202 5.18 17.09 -7.64
C GLY A 202 3.96 17.98 -7.46
N VAL A 203 3.96 19.22 -7.99
CA VAL A 203 2.82 20.15 -7.87
C VAL A 203 2.17 20.34 -9.25
N PRO A 204 0.97 19.80 -9.48
CA PRO A 204 0.26 20.00 -10.74
C PRO A 204 -0.12 21.48 -10.98
N PRO A 205 -0.38 21.87 -12.24
CA PRO A 205 -0.86 23.20 -12.57
C PRO A 205 -2.18 23.52 -11.87
N ARG A 206 -2.45 24.80 -11.60
CA ARG A 206 -3.63 25.23 -10.84
C ARG A 206 -4.92 24.76 -11.48
N GLU A 207 -5.04 24.90 -12.79
CA GLU A 207 -6.20 24.44 -13.56
C GLU A 207 -6.45 22.93 -13.41
N THR A 208 -5.38 22.14 -13.32
CA THR A 208 -5.48 20.69 -13.12
C THR A 208 -5.92 20.37 -11.69
N LEU A 209 -5.39 21.07 -10.69
CA LEU A 209 -5.85 20.95 -9.32
C LEU A 209 -7.31 21.41 -9.16
N GLU A 210 -7.74 22.45 -9.86
CA GLU A 210 -9.12 22.92 -9.83
C GLU A 210 -10.10 21.90 -10.39
N GLU A 211 -9.75 21.29 -11.54
CA GLU A 211 -10.56 20.23 -12.16
C GLU A 211 -10.60 18.97 -11.29
N LEU A 212 -9.44 18.56 -10.76
CA LEU A 212 -9.33 17.37 -9.90
C LEU A 212 -10.08 17.53 -8.58
N ILE A 213 -9.85 18.65 -7.88
CA ILE A 213 -10.39 18.86 -6.54
C ILE A 213 -11.86 19.27 -6.57
N GLY A 214 -12.24 20.16 -7.50
CA GLY A 214 -13.58 20.73 -7.58
C GLY A 214 -14.10 21.21 -6.23
N ASP A 215 -15.32 20.78 -5.90
CA ASP A 215 -16.02 21.12 -4.65
C ASP A 215 -15.79 20.12 -3.52
N ALA A 216 -14.79 19.24 -3.63
CA ALA A 216 -14.54 18.20 -2.63
C ALA A 216 -14.37 18.78 -1.21
N ARG A 217 -15.10 18.23 -0.24
CA ARG A 217 -14.97 18.58 1.18
C ARG A 217 -13.75 17.94 1.83
N VAL A 218 -13.35 16.77 1.37
CA VAL A 218 -12.21 16.04 1.94
C VAL A 218 -11.22 15.71 0.83
N VAL A 219 -9.98 16.19 0.97
CA VAL A 219 -8.90 15.88 0.03
C VAL A 219 -7.83 15.12 0.79
N LEU A 220 -7.72 13.82 0.50
CA LEU A 220 -6.73 12.94 1.09
C LEU A 220 -5.51 12.90 0.17
N ILE A 221 -4.36 13.34 0.68
CA ILE A 221 -3.10 13.38 -0.06
C ILE A 221 -2.12 12.39 0.57
N GLY A 222 -1.85 11.35 -0.20
CA GLY A 222 -0.99 10.22 0.13
C GLY A 222 0.50 10.53 0.07
N GLU A 223 1.30 9.55 0.46
CA GLU A 223 2.72 9.45 0.13
C GLU A 223 3.11 7.98 0.02
N SER A 224 3.99 7.61 -0.92
CA SER A 224 4.49 6.22 -1.01
C SER A 224 5.67 5.94 -0.07
N SER A 225 6.17 6.97 0.61
CA SER A 225 7.12 6.84 1.70
C SER A 225 6.91 7.88 2.80
N HIS A 226 7.15 7.53 4.07
CA HIS A 226 7.15 8.49 5.18
C HIS A 226 8.42 9.35 5.29
N GLY A 227 9.37 9.19 4.36
CA GLY A 227 10.72 9.72 4.48
C GLY A 227 11.22 10.44 3.25
N THR A 228 10.35 10.85 2.33
CA THR A 228 10.74 11.49 1.07
C THR A 228 10.43 12.98 1.10
N HIS A 229 11.44 13.82 0.84
CA HIS A 229 11.34 15.27 0.90
C HIS A 229 10.30 15.84 -0.07
N GLU A 230 10.34 15.43 -1.33
CA GLU A 230 9.49 15.99 -2.39
C GLU A 230 8.00 15.68 -2.15
N PHE A 231 7.67 14.55 -1.51
CA PHE A 231 6.28 14.24 -1.15
C PHE A 231 5.75 15.20 -0.09
N TYR A 232 6.53 15.50 0.95
CA TYR A 232 6.15 16.48 1.96
C TYR A 232 6.06 17.89 1.36
N GLU A 233 7.01 18.28 0.50
CA GLU A 233 7.03 19.60 -0.12
C GLU A 233 5.83 19.82 -1.04
N ALA A 234 5.51 18.83 -1.89
CA ALA A 234 4.35 18.87 -2.77
C ALA A 234 3.04 18.93 -1.96
N ARG A 235 2.88 18.05 -0.95
CA ARG A 235 1.72 18.06 -0.05
C ARG A 235 1.55 19.42 0.63
N ALA A 236 2.62 19.98 1.19
CA ALA A 236 2.60 21.29 1.83
C ALA A 236 2.18 22.39 0.83
N THR A 237 2.72 22.37 -0.38
CA THR A 237 2.44 23.39 -1.41
C THR A 237 0.99 23.33 -1.91
N ILE A 238 0.49 22.14 -2.24
CA ILE A 238 -0.91 21.93 -2.63
C ILE A 238 -1.84 22.37 -1.50
N THR A 239 -1.51 22.01 -0.25
CA THR A 239 -2.31 22.35 0.93
C THR A 239 -2.34 23.85 1.19
N LYS A 240 -1.21 24.56 1.04
CA LYS A 240 -1.16 26.04 1.15
C LYS A 240 -2.15 26.68 0.17
N TRP A 241 -2.18 26.21 -1.08
CA TRP A 241 -3.12 26.69 -2.08
C TRP A 241 -4.57 26.36 -1.74
N LEU A 242 -4.88 25.14 -1.31
CA LEU A 242 -6.22 24.73 -0.89
C LEU A 242 -6.75 25.62 0.26
N ILE A 243 -5.87 25.96 1.20
CA ILE A 243 -6.17 26.80 2.35
C ILE A 243 -6.37 28.29 1.96
N GLU A 244 -5.55 28.83 1.07
CA GLU A 244 -5.61 30.24 0.65
C GLU A 244 -6.73 30.51 -0.36
N GLU A 245 -6.95 29.60 -1.31
CA GLU A 245 -7.78 29.86 -2.49
C GLU A 245 -9.06 29.01 -2.54
N LYS A 246 -9.13 27.87 -1.84
CA LYS A 246 -10.27 26.93 -1.90
C LYS A 246 -11.04 26.78 -0.58
N GLY A 247 -10.68 27.57 0.44
CA GLY A 247 -11.43 27.64 1.70
C GLY A 247 -11.23 26.43 2.61
N PHE A 248 -10.16 25.65 2.42
CA PHE A 248 -9.81 24.58 3.36
C PHE A 248 -9.40 25.19 4.71
N CYS A 249 -9.98 24.67 5.79
CA CYS A 249 -9.85 25.24 7.13
C CYS A 249 -9.12 24.32 8.11
N ALA A 250 -8.76 23.11 7.69
CA ALA A 250 -7.99 22.19 8.52
C ALA A 250 -7.08 21.28 7.69
N VAL A 251 -5.96 20.92 8.31
CA VAL A 251 -5.11 19.80 7.91
C VAL A 251 -5.23 18.73 8.99
N ALA A 252 -5.57 17.51 8.62
CA ALA A 252 -5.65 16.36 9.51
C ALA A 252 -4.59 15.32 9.12
N ALA A 253 -3.55 15.18 9.92
CA ALA A 253 -2.42 14.32 9.64
C ALA A 253 -2.58 12.94 10.29
N GLU A 254 -1.95 11.91 9.72
CA GLU A 254 -1.66 10.59 10.31
C GLU A 254 -0.67 10.75 11.49
N ALA A 255 -1.11 11.50 12.48
CA ALA A 255 -0.34 12.00 13.59
C ALA A 255 -1.14 11.76 14.87
N ASP A 256 -0.43 11.58 15.97
CA ASP A 256 -1.03 11.47 17.29
C ASP A 256 -1.86 12.72 17.61
N TRP A 257 -3.10 12.50 18.08
CA TRP A 257 -4.06 13.56 18.40
C TRP A 257 -3.50 14.65 19.35
N PRO A 258 -2.96 14.34 20.54
CA PRO A 258 -2.44 15.35 21.46
C PRO A 258 -1.25 16.13 20.91
N ASP A 259 -0.40 15.48 20.11
CA ASP A 259 0.78 16.09 19.51
C ASP A 259 0.45 17.08 18.42
N ALA A 260 -0.39 16.67 17.48
CA ALA A 260 -0.88 17.56 16.44
C ALA A 260 -1.73 18.69 17.04
N TYR A 261 -2.45 18.47 18.13
CA TYR A 261 -3.21 19.54 18.79
C TYR A 261 -2.33 20.57 19.50
N ARG A 262 -1.13 20.18 20.00
CA ARG A 262 -0.13 21.15 20.46
C ARG A 262 0.30 22.08 19.32
N VAL A 263 0.54 21.53 18.13
CA VAL A 263 0.77 22.31 16.91
C VAL A 263 -0.43 23.18 16.56
N ASN A 264 -1.67 22.67 16.67
CA ASN A 264 -2.90 23.45 16.46
C ASN A 264 -2.94 24.70 17.33
N ARG A 265 -2.64 24.54 18.63
CA ARG A 265 -2.61 25.66 19.58
C ARG A 265 -1.59 26.69 19.12
N TYR A 266 -0.36 26.26 18.82
CA TYR A 266 0.68 27.15 18.30
C TYR A 266 0.23 27.94 17.06
N VAL A 267 -0.26 27.27 16.01
CA VAL A 267 -0.62 27.93 14.75
C VAL A 267 -1.81 28.89 14.90
N ARG A 268 -2.71 28.63 15.84
CA ARG A 268 -3.84 29.52 16.17
C ARG A 268 -3.46 30.62 17.16
N GLY A 269 -2.26 30.57 17.74
CA GLY A 269 -1.78 31.55 18.72
C GLY A 269 -2.24 31.33 20.13
N LEU A 270 -2.63 30.10 20.42
CA LEU A 270 -2.97 29.59 21.74
C LEU A 270 -1.74 28.86 22.31
N GLY A 271 -1.72 28.67 23.63
CA GLY A 271 -0.64 27.97 24.33
C GLY A 271 0.63 28.81 24.53
N GLU A 272 1.70 28.13 24.94
CA GLU A 272 2.92 28.78 25.41
C GLU A 272 4.09 28.74 24.40
N ASP A 273 4.08 27.79 23.47
CA ASP A 273 5.13 27.59 22.46
C ASP A 273 5.36 28.86 21.61
N LYS A 274 6.63 29.17 21.34
CA LYS A 274 7.06 30.39 20.62
C LYS A 274 7.53 30.12 19.20
N THR A 275 7.97 28.91 18.91
CA THR A 275 8.49 28.50 17.59
C THR A 275 7.81 27.22 17.09
N ALA A 276 7.85 26.97 15.78
CA ALA A 276 7.38 25.71 15.22
C ALA A 276 8.15 24.50 15.78
N ASP A 277 9.47 24.61 15.99
CA ASP A 277 10.29 23.55 16.58
C ASP A 277 9.82 23.16 18.00
N GLU A 278 9.48 24.14 18.83
CA GLU A 278 8.89 23.92 20.17
C GLU A 278 7.52 23.25 20.05
N ALA A 279 6.65 23.71 19.16
CA ALA A 279 5.33 23.13 18.95
C ALA A 279 5.40 21.67 18.46
N LEU A 280 6.38 21.36 17.61
CA LEU A 280 6.65 20.02 17.08
C LEU A 280 7.35 19.12 18.11
N SER A 281 7.85 19.65 19.23
CA SER A 281 8.57 18.87 20.26
C SER A 281 7.74 17.76 20.88
N GLY A 282 6.40 17.82 20.78
CA GLY A 282 5.53 16.74 21.27
C GLY A 282 5.74 15.40 20.55
N PHE A 283 6.15 15.40 19.28
CA PHE A 283 6.31 14.19 18.47
C PHE A 283 7.59 13.39 18.84
N GLU A 284 7.69 12.96 20.09
CA GLU A 284 8.89 12.30 20.65
C GLU A 284 8.94 10.79 20.34
N ARG A 285 7.78 10.19 20.04
CA ARG A 285 7.68 8.75 19.77
C ARG A 285 8.26 8.38 18.41
N PHE A 286 8.71 7.14 18.30
CA PHE A 286 9.10 6.56 17.02
C PHE A 286 7.91 6.57 16.03
N PRO A 287 8.13 7.01 14.78
CA PRO A 287 9.36 7.60 14.23
C PRO A 287 9.54 9.09 14.58
N ALA A 288 10.77 9.49 14.93
CA ALA A 288 11.04 10.87 15.33
C ALA A 288 10.95 11.90 14.18
N TRP A 289 11.05 11.50 12.91
CA TRP A 289 11.20 12.43 11.77
C TRP A 289 9.91 12.72 10.99
N MET A 290 8.91 11.84 11.08
CA MET A 290 7.72 11.86 10.21
C MET A 290 7.01 13.21 10.27
N TRP A 291 6.84 13.77 11.47
CA TRP A 291 6.28 15.11 11.66
C TRP A 291 7.30 16.13 12.18
N ARG A 292 8.46 15.70 12.71
CA ARG A 292 9.58 16.60 13.08
C ARG A 292 10.64 16.65 11.98
N ASN A 293 10.30 17.33 10.90
CA ASN A 293 11.21 17.59 9.79
C ASN A 293 11.13 19.05 9.34
N THR A 294 12.09 19.44 8.50
CA THR A 294 12.23 20.81 8.02
C THR A 294 11.00 21.28 7.22
N VAL A 295 10.40 20.41 6.40
CA VAL A 295 9.24 20.77 5.57
C VAL A 295 7.99 21.03 6.42
N VAL A 296 7.71 20.17 7.41
CA VAL A 296 6.57 20.35 8.32
C VAL A 296 6.77 21.57 9.20
N ARG A 297 7.99 21.81 9.72
CA ARG A 297 8.31 23.05 10.46
C ARG A 297 7.99 24.28 9.62
N ASP A 298 8.47 24.34 8.39
CA ASP A 298 8.26 25.49 7.51
C ASP A 298 6.77 25.67 7.14
N PHE A 299 6.01 24.57 7.01
CA PHE A 299 4.56 24.62 6.82
C PHE A 299 3.84 25.16 8.07
N VAL A 300 4.22 24.72 9.27
CA VAL A 300 3.66 25.16 10.56
C VAL A 300 3.94 26.64 10.80
N ASP A 301 5.16 27.10 10.54
CA ASP A 301 5.53 28.52 10.62
C ASP A 301 4.71 29.37 9.63
N TRP A 302 4.59 28.91 8.38
CA TRP A 302 3.74 29.58 7.40
C TRP A 302 2.28 29.67 7.88
N LEU A 303 1.73 28.57 8.40
CA LEU A 303 0.34 28.53 8.86
C LEU A 303 0.12 29.48 10.05
N ARG A 304 1.09 29.57 10.98
CA ARG A 304 1.07 30.54 12.08
C ARG A 304 1.07 31.98 11.58
N ILE A 305 1.94 32.31 10.63
CA ILE A 305 2.04 33.66 10.05
C ILE A 305 0.73 34.03 9.35
N ARG A 306 0.19 33.13 8.53
CA ARG A 306 -1.10 33.29 7.86
C ARG A 306 -2.23 33.52 8.87
N ASN A 307 -2.35 32.65 9.86
CA ASN A 307 -3.42 32.72 10.85
C ASN A 307 -3.39 34.01 11.66
N ARG A 308 -2.19 34.54 11.98
CA ARG A 308 -2.05 35.85 12.63
C ARG A 308 -2.56 36.99 11.76
N ARG A 309 -2.30 36.94 10.45
CA ARG A 309 -2.84 37.91 9.48
C ARG A 309 -4.37 37.82 9.42
N HIS A 310 -4.91 36.61 9.37
CA HIS A 310 -6.35 36.36 9.31
C HIS A 310 -7.06 36.83 10.58
N GLU A 311 -6.52 36.50 11.74
CA GLU A 311 -7.02 36.98 13.05
C GLU A 311 -7.08 38.51 13.09
N SER A 312 -6.02 39.19 12.64
CA SER A 312 -5.95 40.66 12.60
C SER A 312 -7.02 41.27 11.66
N ASN A 313 -7.49 40.51 10.67
CA ASN A 313 -8.49 40.92 9.69
C ASN A 313 -9.91 40.41 10.02
N GLY A 314 -10.11 39.73 11.16
CA GLY A 314 -11.38 39.11 11.51
C GLY A 314 -11.79 37.94 10.58
N GLN A 315 -10.81 37.31 9.93
CA GLN A 315 -11.00 36.17 9.04
C GLN A 315 -10.76 34.85 9.80
N PRO A 316 -11.41 33.74 9.38
CA PRO A 316 -11.21 32.45 10.02
C PRO A 316 -9.77 31.95 9.84
N GLN A 317 -9.26 31.32 10.89
CA GLN A 317 -7.96 30.64 10.92
C GLN A 317 -8.11 29.20 10.42
N ALA A 318 -7.01 28.60 9.95
CA ALA A 318 -6.96 27.15 9.69
C ALA A 318 -6.23 26.41 10.82
N GLY A 319 -6.63 25.17 11.09
CA GLY A 319 -6.02 24.34 12.14
C GLY A 319 -5.19 23.17 11.62
N PHE A 320 -4.44 22.55 12.53
CA PHE A 320 -3.64 21.35 12.27
C PHE A 320 -4.02 20.27 13.30
N TYR A 321 -4.45 19.09 12.87
CA TYR A 321 -5.05 18.07 13.73
C TYR A 321 -4.43 16.70 13.48
N GLY A 322 -4.51 15.82 14.48
CA GLY A 322 -4.10 14.42 14.35
C GLY A 322 -5.30 13.55 13.99
N LEU A 323 -5.04 12.31 13.61
CA LEU A 323 -6.07 11.29 13.36
C LEU A 323 -5.73 9.95 14.02
N ASP A 324 -4.48 9.75 14.41
CA ASP A 324 -3.93 8.45 14.78
C ASP A 324 -4.16 8.10 16.26
N LEU A 325 -4.01 6.81 16.59
CA LEU A 325 -4.41 6.25 17.89
C LEU A 325 -3.25 5.77 18.78
N TYR A 326 -2.01 6.06 18.41
CA TYR A 326 -0.86 5.48 19.10
C TYR A 326 -0.63 6.09 20.49
N SER A 327 -1.02 7.35 20.69
CA SER A 327 -0.86 8.16 21.91
C SER A 327 -1.76 7.77 23.11
N LEU A 328 -1.87 6.48 23.46
CA LEU A 328 -2.70 5.99 24.58
C LEU A 328 -2.42 6.74 25.90
N HIS A 329 -1.20 6.65 26.42
CA HIS A 329 -0.85 7.23 27.74
C HIS A 329 -0.94 8.75 27.76
N ARG A 330 -0.47 9.40 26.70
CA ARG A 330 -0.56 10.84 26.57
C ARG A 330 -2.02 11.31 26.51
N SER A 331 -2.87 10.62 25.75
CA SER A 331 -4.30 10.94 25.70
C SER A 331 -4.98 10.81 27.06
N MET A 332 -4.60 9.82 27.89
CA MET A 332 -5.09 9.72 29.27
C MET A 332 -4.71 10.94 30.11
N GLN A 333 -3.44 11.37 30.03
CA GLN A 333 -2.94 12.54 30.75
C GLN A 333 -3.68 13.82 30.35
N GLU A 334 -3.94 14.01 29.06
CA GLU A 334 -4.66 15.18 28.53
C GLU A 334 -6.12 15.22 29.00
N VAL A 335 -6.80 14.07 29.09
CA VAL A 335 -8.14 13.97 29.69
C VAL A 335 -8.12 14.36 31.17
N ILE A 336 -7.15 13.84 31.93
CA ILE A 336 -7.03 14.16 33.36
C ILE A 336 -6.73 15.66 33.55
N ALA A 337 -5.78 16.22 32.81
CA ALA A 337 -5.38 17.62 32.89
C ALA A 337 -6.53 18.58 32.53
N TYR A 338 -7.36 18.22 31.56
CA TYR A 338 -8.59 18.97 31.26
C TYR A 338 -9.57 18.93 32.44
N LEU A 339 -9.86 17.74 32.97
CA LEU A 339 -10.79 17.56 34.09
C LEU A 339 -10.31 18.24 35.37
N GLU A 340 -9.00 18.29 35.64
CA GLU A 340 -8.46 19.01 36.80
C GLU A 340 -8.86 20.49 36.82
N LYS A 341 -9.00 21.10 35.63
CA LYS A 341 -9.41 22.50 35.48
C LYS A 341 -10.91 22.68 35.64
N VAL A 342 -11.72 21.79 35.07
CA VAL A 342 -13.18 21.99 34.94
C VAL A 342 -14.02 21.22 35.96
N ASP A 343 -13.52 20.10 36.49
CA ASP A 343 -14.18 19.22 37.46
C ASP A 343 -13.16 18.29 38.19
N PRO A 344 -12.54 18.76 39.30
CA PRO A 344 -11.51 17.98 40.01
C PRO A 344 -11.98 16.62 40.55
N GLU A 345 -13.27 16.47 40.86
CA GLU A 345 -13.84 15.18 41.27
C GLU A 345 -13.89 14.21 40.09
N ALA A 346 -14.27 14.68 38.91
CA ALA A 346 -14.18 13.89 37.69
C ALA A 346 -12.74 13.51 37.34
N ALA A 347 -11.77 14.41 37.57
CA ALA A 347 -10.35 14.10 37.39
C ALA A 347 -9.88 12.96 38.31
N ALA A 348 -10.32 12.96 39.58
CA ALA A 348 -10.02 11.87 40.50
C ALA A 348 -10.62 10.52 40.03
N ARG A 349 -11.84 10.53 39.50
CA ARG A 349 -12.46 9.33 38.90
C ARG A 349 -11.69 8.85 37.66
N ALA A 350 -11.28 9.78 36.79
CA ALA A 350 -10.50 9.45 35.59
C ALA A 350 -9.16 8.80 35.94
N ARG A 351 -8.42 9.33 36.93
CA ARG A 351 -7.18 8.70 37.42
C ARG A 351 -7.41 7.27 37.92
N ASN A 352 -8.47 7.07 38.71
CA ASN A 352 -8.80 5.73 39.21
C ASN A 352 -9.14 4.74 38.10
N ARG A 353 -9.86 5.18 37.05
CA ARG A 353 -10.19 4.36 35.88
C ARG A 353 -8.96 4.02 35.04
N TYR A 354 -8.09 4.99 34.81
CA TYR A 354 -6.87 4.81 34.01
C TYR A 354 -5.74 4.09 34.74
N ALA A 355 -5.79 3.98 36.08
CA ALA A 355 -4.77 3.30 36.88
C ALA A 355 -4.54 1.82 36.49
N CYS A 356 -5.49 1.17 35.81
CA CYS A 356 -5.29 -0.20 35.32
C CYS A 356 -4.19 -0.30 34.22
N PHE A 357 -3.90 0.79 33.51
CA PHE A 357 -2.84 0.86 32.50
C PHE A 357 -1.44 1.00 33.12
N ASP A 358 -1.33 1.46 34.39
CA ASP A 358 -0.06 1.70 35.09
C ASP A 358 0.78 0.43 35.31
N HIS A 359 0.19 -0.75 35.11
CA HIS A 359 0.90 -2.03 35.16
C HIS A 359 1.77 -2.31 33.92
N ALA A 360 1.55 -1.57 32.82
CA ALA A 360 2.43 -1.53 31.67
C ALA A 360 3.35 -0.29 31.77
N SER A 361 4.57 -0.37 31.23
CA SER A 361 5.50 0.78 31.24
C SER A 361 4.84 2.02 30.64
N ALA A 362 5.08 3.19 31.26
CA ALA A 362 4.34 4.45 31.07
C ALA A 362 4.23 5.01 29.63
N ASP A 363 4.94 4.43 28.66
CA ASP A 363 4.90 4.83 27.24
C ASP A 363 4.60 3.68 26.27
N ASP A 364 4.39 2.45 26.74
CA ASP A 364 4.29 1.28 25.87
C ASP A 364 2.88 0.67 25.87
N GLY A 365 2.03 1.16 24.96
CA GLY A 365 0.75 0.52 24.68
C GLY A 365 0.89 -0.93 24.17
N GLN A 366 2.01 -1.30 23.55
CA GLN A 366 2.26 -2.69 23.14
C GLN A 366 2.52 -3.59 24.35
N ALA A 367 3.18 -3.09 25.39
CA ALA A 367 3.34 -3.81 26.66
C ALA A 367 1.99 -4.10 27.33
N TYR A 368 1.06 -3.13 27.33
CA TYR A 368 -0.33 -3.37 27.75
C TYR A 368 -0.99 -4.44 26.88
N GLY A 369 -0.91 -4.30 25.55
CA GLY A 369 -1.50 -5.23 24.60
C GLY A 369 -1.00 -6.67 24.78
N TYR A 370 0.29 -6.85 25.03
CA TYR A 370 0.92 -8.14 25.28
C TYR A 370 0.37 -8.77 26.56
N ALA A 371 0.34 -8.01 27.66
CA ALA A 371 -0.20 -8.49 28.92
C ALA A 371 -1.69 -8.87 28.82
N ALA A 372 -2.49 -8.06 28.13
CA ALA A 372 -3.92 -8.29 27.94
C ALA A 372 -4.21 -9.50 27.03
N ALA A 373 -3.43 -9.70 25.95
CA ALA A 373 -3.64 -10.79 24.99
C ALA A 373 -3.24 -12.17 25.52
N PHE A 374 -2.22 -12.23 26.39
CA PHE A 374 -1.69 -13.49 26.94
C PHE A 374 -2.15 -13.78 28.38
N GLY A 375 -3.18 -13.10 28.86
CA GLY A 375 -3.86 -13.40 30.12
C GLY A 375 -3.12 -12.96 31.39
N ALA A 376 -2.21 -12.00 31.28
CA ALA A 376 -1.41 -11.47 32.38
C ALA A 376 -2.05 -10.26 33.11
N GLY A 377 -3.33 -9.95 32.86
CA GLY A 377 -4.07 -8.89 33.55
C GLY A 377 -5.52 -8.75 33.08
N PRO A 378 -6.40 -8.06 33.85
CA PRO A 378 -7.75 -7.71 33.41
C PRO A 378 -7.70 -6.66 32.29
N SER A 379 -8.65 -6.71 31.34
CA SER A 379 -8.78 -5.66 30.32
C SER A 379 -9.21 -4.34 30.94
N CYS A 380 -8.57 -3.25 30.52
CA CYS A 380 -8.98 -1.88 30.85
C CYS A 380 -10.20 -1.38 30.04
N GLU A 381 -10.75 -2.21 29.15
CA GLU A 381 -11.85 -1.87 28.23
C GLU A 381 -13.03 -1.21 28.95
N LYS A 382 -13.50 -1.79 30.06
CA LYS A 382 -14.64 -1.28 30.81
C LYS A 382 -14.39 0.14 31.32
N ASP A 383 -13.23 0.36 31.93
CA ASP A 383 -12.87 1.65 32.53
C ASP A 383 -12.66 2.74 31.47
N ALA A 384 -12.05 2.38 30.33
CA ALA A 384 -11.91 3.28 29.18
C ALA A 384 -13.26 3.68 28.58
N ILE A 385 -14.19 2.72 28.42
CA ILE A 385 -15.56 2.99 27.94
C ILE A 385 -16.31 3.88 28.94
N GLU A 386 -16.27 3.55 30.24
CA GLU A 386 -16.94 4.34 31.27
C GLU A 386 -16.41 5.78 31.32
N GLN A 387 -15.10 5.97 31.12
CA GLN A 387 -14.51 7.30 31.08
C GLN A 387 -14.98 8.09 29.85
N LEU A 388 -15.01 7.48 28.67
CA LEU A 388 -15.54 8.12 27.46
C LEU A 388 -17.02 8.51 27.62
N VAL A 389 -17.85 7.61 28.18
CA VAL A 389 -19.26 7.88 28.43
C VAL A 389 -19.44 9.03 29.42
N ASP A 390 -18.62 9.12 30.47
CA ASP A 390 -18.65 10.23 31.43
C ASP A 390 -18.29 11.57 30.77
N MET A 391 -17.27 11.58 29.91
CA MET A 391 -16.89 12.75 29.11
C MET A 391 -18.05 13.21 28.20
N GLN A 392 -18.70 12.29 27.49
CA GLN A 392 -19.80 12.61 26.57
C GLN A 392 -21.04 13.12 27.31
N ARG A 393 -21.41 12.49 28.44
CA ARG A 393 -22.60 12.89 29.23
C ARG A 393 -22.47 14.30 29.80
N ASN A 394 -21.26 14.72 30.16
CA ASN A 394 -21.01 16.01 30.79
C ASN A 394 -20.49 17.08 29.81
N ALA A 395 -20.37 16.77 28.51
CA ALA A 395 -19.83 17.65 27.48
C ALA A 395 -20.42 19.08 27.52
N LEU A 396 -21.75 19.20 27.51
CA LEU A 396 -22.43 20.50 27.56
C LEU A 396 -22.20 21.25 28.88
N ALA A 397 -22.08 20.52 30.00
CA ALA A 397 -21.85 21.12 31.31
C ALA A 397 -20.41 21.67 31.41
N TYR A 398 -19.43 20.94 30.88
CA TYR A 398 -18.04 21.38 30.86
C TYR A 398 -17.80 22.54 29.89
N ALA A 399 -18.35 22.49 28.67
CA ALA A 399 -18.21 23.58 27.69
C ALA A 399 -18.81 24.91 28.20
N ARG A 400 -19.94 24.87 28.93
CA ARG A 400 -20.57 26.07 29.50
C ARG A 400 -19.77 26.73 30.63
N ARG A 401 -18.82 26.03 31.25
CA ARG A 401 -18.04 26.56 32.37
C ARG A 401 -16.95 27.54 31.91
N ASP A 402 -16.59 27.58 30.62
CA ASP A 402 -15.37 28.28 30.17
C ASP A 402 -15.48 28.97 28.76
N GLY A 403 -16.67 29.03 28.15
CA GLY A 403 -16.93 29.85 26.94
C GLY A 403 -16.66 29.17 25.58
N LEU A 404 -16.44 29.94 24.50
CA LEU A 404 -16.21 29.39 23.13
C LEU A 404 -14.89 28.60 23.03
N LEU A 405 -13.81 29.11 23.64
CA LEU A 405 -12.55 28.37 23.79
C LEU A 405 -12.74 27.04 24.55
N ALA A 406 -13.73 26.98 25.44
CA ALA A 406 -14.04 25.75 26.16
C ALA A 406 -14.74 24.69 25.30
N GLU A 407 -15.37 25.07 24.18
CA GLU A 407 -15.91 24.08 23.24
C GLU A 407 -14.77 23.35 22.50
N ASP A 408 -13.76 24.08 22.03
CA ASP A 408 -12.56 23.50 21.40
C ASP A 408 -11.78 22.62 22.40
N GLU A 409 -11.57 23.10 23.63
CA GLU A 409 -10.88 22.32 24.68
C GLU A 409 -11.70 21.11 25.16
N GLN A 410 -13.03 21.22 25.20
CA GLN A 410 -13.92 20.09 25.48
C GLN A 410 -13.87 19.05 24.36
N PHE A 411 -13.92 19.48 23.10
CA PHE A 411 -13.78 18.61 21.94
C PHE A 411 -12.42 17.90 21.96
N TYR A 412 -11.34 18.63 22.22
CA TYR A 412 -10.00 18.09 22.39
C TYR A 412 -9.95 16.98 23.45
N ALA A 413 -10.47 17.23 24.65
CA ALA A 413 -10.49 16.24 25.72
C ALA A 413 -11.38 15.02 25.38
N GLN A 414 -12.50 15.23 24.71
CA GLN A 414 -13.38 14.14 24.26
C GLN A 414 -12.71 13.26 23.22
N GLN A 415 -11.99 13.83 22.25
CA GLN A 415 -11.24 13.06 21.26
C GLN A 415 -10.10 12.26 21.91
N ASN A 416 -9.38 12.83 22.89
CA ASN A 416 -8.39 12.06 23.66
C ASN A 416 -9.05 10.87 24.38
N ALA A 417 -10.23 11.04 25.01
CA ALA A 417 -10.95 9.93 25.64
C ALA A 417 -11.38 8.85 24.61
N GLN A 418 -11.76 9.26 23.40
CA GLN A 418 -12.08 8.33 22.30
C GLN A 418 -10.83 7.57 21.85
N THR A 419 -9.69 8.26 21.72
CA THR A 419 -8.39 7.66 21.41
C THR A 419 -8.00 6.63 22.45
N VAL A 420 -8.13 6.93 23.75
CA VAL A 420 -7.84 5.95 24.83
C VAL A 420 -8.69 4.69 24.67
N ARG A 421 -10.00 4.83 24.43
CA ARG A 421 -10.89 3.68 24.22
C ARG A 421 -10.50 2.86 22.99
N ASN A 422 -10.25 3.51 21.85
CA ASN A 422 -9.92 2.80 20.62
C ASN A 422 -8.52 2.17 20.68
N ALA A 423 -7.56 2.85 21.31
CA ALA A 423 -6.21 2.36 21.52
C ALA A 423 -6.19 1.14 22.45
N GLU A 424 -7.01 1.10 23.50
CA GLU A 424 -7.18 -0.10 24.34
C GLU A 424 -7.54 -1.32 23.49
N VAL A 425 -8.58 -1.20 22.66
CA VAL A 425 -9.06 -2.29 21.79
C VAL A 425 -7.99 -2.68 20.77
N TYR A 426 -7.33 -1.68 20.18
CA TYR A 426 -6.24 -1.88 19.21
C TYR A 426 -5.08 -2.67 19.80
N TYR A 427 -4.53 -2.22 20.94
CA TYR A 427 -3.35 -2.86 21.52
C TYR A 427 -3.66 -4.28 22.01
N ARG A 428 -4.87 -4.51 22.53
CA ARG A 428 -5.32 -5.86 22.89
C ARG A 428 -5.48 -6.77 21.66
N ALA A 429 -5.97 -6.23 20.55
CA ALA A 429 -6.13 -6.99 19.30
C ALA A 429 -4.82 -7.21 18.53
N MET A 430 -3.78 -6.40 18.78
CA MET A 430 -2.49 -6.41 18.07
C MET A 430 -1.84 -7.81 18.04
N PHE A 431 -2.03 -8.62 19.09
CA PHE A 431 -1.45 -9.95 19.23
C PHE A 431 -2.37 -11.09 18.75
N SER A 432 -3.57 -10.77 18.24
CA SER A 432 -4.57 -11.73 17.77
C SER A 432 -4.69 -11.83 16.23
N GLY A 433 -4.17 -10.85 15.48
CA GLY A 433 -4.10 -10.88 14.01
C GLY A 433 -3.87 -9.50 13.36
N ARG A 434 -3.03 -9.44 12.32
CA ARG A 434 -2.59 -8.19 11.64
C ARG A 434 -3.73 -7.40 10.98
N VAL A 435 -4.70 -8.09 10.37
CA VAL A 435 -5.86 -7.46 9.69
C VAL A 435 -6.77 -6.75 10.69
N THR A 436 -6.97 -7.36 11.87
CA THR A 436 -7.86 -6.81 12.91
C THR A 436 -7.34 -5.50 13.45
N SER A 437 -6.03 -5.40 13.75
CA SER A 437 -5.43 -4.17 14.26
C SER A 437 -5.35 -3.07 13.20
N TRP A 438 -5.04 -3.42 11.93
CA TRP A 438 -5.08 -2.47 10.81
C TRP A 438 -6.46 -1.82 10.65
N ASN A 439 -7.50 -2.63 10.61
CA ASN A 439 -8.88 -2.15 10.46
C ASN A 439 -9.33 -1.26 11.62
N LEU A 440 -8.87 -1.54 12.85
CA LEU A 440 -9.17 -0.69 14.00
C LEU A 440 -8.51 0.69 13.86
N ARG A 441 -7.30 0.75 13.28
CA ARG A 441 -6.57 1.99 13.05
C ARG A 441 -7.25 2.89 12.04
N ASP A 442 -7.55 2.39 10.85
CA ASP A 442 -8.20 3.16 9.80
C ASP A 442 -9.65 3.55 10.18
N LYS A 443 -10.37 2.70 10.91
CA LYS A 443 -11.68 3.06 11.47
C LYS A 443 -11.58 4.22 12.46
N HIS A 444 -10.60 4.19 13.37
CA HIS A 444 -10.39 5.30 14.29
C HIS A 444 -10.08 6.59 13.54
N MET A 445 -9.17 6.57 12.56
CA MET A 445 -8.87 7.77 11.75
C MET A 445 -10.12 8.32 11.05
N ALA A 446 -10.98 7.43 10.51
CA ALA A 446 -12.23 7.84 9.86
C ALA A 446 -13.25 8.41 10.86
N GLU A 447 -13.39 7.80 12.05
CA GLU A 447 -14.23 8.29 13.14
C GLU A 447 -13.78 9.69 13.62
N THR A 448 -12.47 9.87 13.82
CA THR A 448 -11.86 11.14 14.25
C THR A 448 -12.03 12.22 13.17
N LEU A 449 -11.85 11.87 11.88
CA LEU A 449 -12.09 12.79 10.76
C LEU A 449 -13.56 13.24 10.70
N GLU A 450 -14.51 12.31 10.88
CA GLU A 450 -15.94 12.66 10.90
C GLU A 450 -16.29 13.55 12.10
N ALA A 451 -15.74 13.25 13.28
CA ALA A 451 -15.92 14.07 14.48
C ALA A 451 -15.36 15.49 14.30
N LEU A 452 -14.19 15.61 13.66
CA LEU A 452 -13.55 16.89 13.34
C LEU A 452 -14.38 17.70 12.35
N LEU A 453 -14.85 17.11 11.25
CA LEU A 453 -15.74 17.77 10.30
C LEU A 453 -17.00 18.30 10.99
N LYS A 454 -17.67 17.48 11.81
CA LYS A 454 -18.86 17.89 12.58
C LYS A 454 -18.57 19.00 13.59
N HIS A 455 -17.39 19.00 14.19
CA HIS A 455 -16.99 20.06 15.11
C HIS A 455 -16.75 21.37 14.36
N LEU A 456 -15.97 21.35 13.28
CA LEU A 456 -15.71 22.54 12.48
C LEU A 456 -16.99 23.08 11.84
N ASP A 457 -17.88 22.24 11.31
CA ASP A 457 -19.16 22.67 10.74
C ASP A 457 -20.02 23.50 11.72
N ARG A 458 -19.87 23.31 13.04
CA ARG A 458 -20.58 24.12 14.05
C ARG A 458 -20.01 25.53 14.25
N HIS A 459 -18.74 25.73 13.89
CA HIS A 459 -18.01 26.98 14.12
C HIS A 459 -17.88 27.85 12.86
N HIS A 460 -18.37 27.38 11.71
CA HIS A 460 -18.31 28.10 10.45
C HIS A 460 -19.71 28.65 10.06
N ASP A 461 -19.80 29.97 9.91
CA ASP A 461 -21.02 30.71 9.49
C ASP A 461 -21.39 30.51 7.99
N VAL A 462 -20.99 29.39 7.35
CA VAL A 462 -21.11 28.96 5.92
C VAL A 462 -19.87 29.31 5.05
N PRO A 463 -19.37 28.43 4.13
CA PRO A 463 -19.78 27.06 3.81
C PRO A 463 -19.11 25.98 4.70
N SER A 464 -19.63 24.75 4.59
CA SER A 464 -19.19 23.57 5.35
C SER A 464 -17.67 23.40 5.36
N ALA A 465 -17.13 22.93 6.49
CA ALA A 465 -15.71 22.71 6.66
C ALA A 465 -15.15 21.81 5.57
N ARG A 466 -13.99 22.21 5.02
CA ARG A 466 -13.19 21.44 4.06
C ARG A 466 -11.84 21.11 4.69
N ILE A 467 -11.44 19.85 4.63
CA ILE A 467 -10.26 19.31 5.32
C ILE A 467 -9.33 18.64 4.31
N VAL A 468 -8.03 18.94 4.45
CA VAL A 468 -6.97 18.18 3.78
C VAL A 468 -6.48 17.11 4.74
N VAL A 469 -6.38 15.87 4.29
CA VAL A 469 -5.82 14.76 5.07
C VAL A 469 -4.43 14.43 4.55
N TRP A 470 -3.44 14.31 5.43
CA TRP A 470 -2.10 13.83 5.11
C TRP A 470 -1.87 12.48 5.75
N ALA A 471 -1.73 11.43 4.94
CA ALA A 471 -1.45 10.08 5.42
C ALA A 471 -0.66 9.30 4.36
N HIS A 472 -0.17 8.11 4.70
CA HIS A 472 0.48 7.22 3.75
C HIS A 472 -0.50 6.76 2.65
N ASN A 473 -0.01 6.41 1.46
CA ASN A 473 -0.81 5.83 0.37
C ASN A 473 -1.59 4.58 0.80
N SER A 474 -1.05 3.80 1.75
CA SER A 474 -1.71 2.62 2.33
C SER A 474 -2.95 2.96 3.16
N HIS A 475 -3.10 4.21 3.61
CA HIS A 475 -4.29 4.72 4.29
C HIS A 475 -5.16 5.54 3.33
N VAL A 476 -4.54 6.34 2.46
CA VAL A 476 -5.25 7.22 1.51
C VAL A 476 -5.90 6.47 0.36
N GLY A 477 -5.29 5.42 -0.16
CA GLY A 477 -5.83 4.69 -1.31
C GLY A 477 -7.04 3.85 -0.96
N ASP A 478 -7.96 3.63 -1.90
CA ASP A 478 -9.11 2.74 -1.70
C ASP A 478 -8.69 1.28 -1.61
N ALA A 479 -8.88 0.63 -0.45
CA ALA A 479 -8.45 -0.75 -0.23
C ALA A 479 -9.02 -1.72 -1.27
N ARG A 480 -10.25 -1.50 -1.76
CA ARG A 480 -10.94 -2.38 -2.73
C ARG A 480 -10.17 -2.53 -4.05
N ALA A 481 -9.27 -1.58 -4.33
CA ALA A 481 -8.38 -1.58 -5.48
C ALA A 481 -7.06 -2.34 -5.26
N THR A 482 -6.88 -2.99 -4.10
CA THR A 482 -5.61 -3.56 -3.66
C THR A 482 -5.78 -5.03 -3.24
N GLU A 483 -4.69 -5.80 -3.22
CA GLU A 483 -4.76 -7.20 -2.75
C GLU A 483 -5.13 -7.32 -1.27
N VAL A 484 -4.81 -6.31 -0.45
CA VAL A 484 -5.09 -6.35 1.00
C VAL A 484 -6.59 -6.35 1.32
N TRP A 485 -7.44 -5.93 0.38
CA TRP A 485 -8.88 -6.07 0.50
C TRP A 485 -9.34 -7.53 0.54
N ALA A 486 -8.68 -8.43 -0.19
CA ALA A 486 -9.00 -9.86 -0.15
C ALA A 486 -8.76 -10.45 1.25
N ASP A 487 -7.81 -9.88 1.99
CA ASP A 487 -7.54 -10.21 3.39
C ASP A 487 -8.50 -9.54 4.38
N GLY A 488 -9.45 -8.73 3.87
CA GLY A 488 -10.44 -8.01 4.67
C GLY A 488 -9.93 -6.69 5.25
N GLN A 489 -8.81 -6.13 4.76
CA GLN A 489 -8.30 -4.83 5.21
C GLN A 489 -9.16 -3.67 4.68
N LEU A 490 -9.26 -2.61 5.49
CA LEU A 490 -9.92 -1.35 5.19
C LEU A 490 -8.90 -0.23 5.21
N THR A 491 -9.17 0.82 4.45
CA THR A 491 -8.38 2.05 4.44
C THR A 491 -9.24 3.28 4.73
N LEU A 492 -8.60 4.32 5.27
CA LEU A 492 -9.23 5.63 5.48
C LEU A 492 -9.82 6.18 4.17
N GLY A 493 -9.12 6.03 3.05
CA GLY A 493 -9.58 6.41 1.71
C GLY A 493 -10.86 5.71 1.29
N GLN A 494 -10.93 4.39 1.49
CA GLN A 494 -12.15 3.63 1.24
C GLN A 494 -13.31 4.13 2.10
N LEU A 495 -13.09 4.31 3.41
CA LEU A 495 -14.12 4.77 4.34
C LEU A 495 -14.58 6.20 4.00
N ALA A 496 -13.66 7.07 3.61
CA ALA A 496 -13.95 8.42 3.15
C ALA A 496 -14.80 8.41 1.87
N ARG A 497 -14.43 7.63 0.85
CA ARG A 497 -15.24 7.47 -0.37
C ARG A 497 -16.63 6.91 -0.08
N GLN A 498 -16.74 5.90 0.78
CA GLN A 498 -18.04 5.33 1.17
C GLN A 498 -18.94 6.35 1.89
N ARG A 499 -18.34 7.28 2.65
CA ARG A 499 -19.08 8.25 3.46
C ARG A 499 -19.43 9.53 2.71
N TYR A 500 -18.50 10.03 1.91
CA TYR A 500 -18.56 11.35 1.26
C TYR A 500 -18.72 11.28 -0.26
N GLY A 501 -18.54 10.10 -0.87
CA GLY A 501 -18.67 9.91 -2.32
C GLY A 501 -17.82 10.92 -3.10
N ASP A 502 -18.47 11.63 -4.04
CA ASP A 502 -17.86 12.63 -4.89
C ASP A 502 -17.41 13.90 -4.14
N GLU A 503 -17.71 14.04 -2.84
CA GLU A 503 -17.14 15.09 -1.99
C GLU A 503 -15.76 14.72 -1.42
N SER A 504 -15.21 13.56 -1.79
CA SER A 504 -13.85 13.15 -1.43
C SER A 504 -12.93 13.02 -2.64
N ARG A 505 -11.65 13.36 -2.47
CA ARG A 505 -10.59 13.13 -3.46
C ARG A 505 -9.39 12.44 -2.85
N LEU A 506 -8.88 11.41 -3.51
CA LEU A 506 -7.73 10.59 -3.12
C LEU A 506 -6.59 10.83 -4.11
N ILE A 507 -5.48 11.39 -3.64
CA ILE A 507 -4.30 11.68 -4.45
C ILE A 507 -3.13 10.84 -3.94
N GLY A 508 -2.59 9.95 -4.77
CA GLY A 508 -1.42 9.12 -4.44
C GLY A 508 -0.11 9.74 -4.92
N PHE A 509 1.01 9.38 -4.30
CA PHE A 509 2.35 9.68 -4.80
C PHE A 509 3.11 8.41 -5.16
N SER A 510 4.09 8.51 -6.05
CA SER A 510 4.99 7.41 -6.41
C SER A 510 6.38 7.92 -6.76
N THR A 511 7.38 7.06 -6.61
CA THR A 511 8.77 7.35 -7.00
C THR A 511 9.48 6.10 -7.47
N TYR A 512 10.29 6.22 -8.52
CA TYR A 512 11.05 5.10 -9.06
C TYR A 512 12.28 4.78 -8.23
N THR A 513 13.05 5.79 -7.81
CA THR A 513 14.31 5.63 -7.08
C THR A 513 14.66 6.87 -6.25
N GLY A 514 15.81 6.84 -5.55
CA GLY A 514 16.37 7.99 -4.86
C GLY A 514 16.84 7.68 -3.46
N THR A 515 16.54 8.55 -2.50
CA THR A 515 16.84 8.31 -1.07
C THR A 515 15.62 8.58 -0.19
N VAL A 516 15.56 7.90 0.96
CA VAL A 516 14.47 7.99 1.93
C VAL A 516 15.03 8.06 3.35
N THR A 517 14.37 8.82 4.22
CA THR A 517 14.62 8.75 5.67
C THR A 517 13.78 7.64 6.27
N ALA A 518 14.43 6.58 6.74
CA ALA A 518 13.75 5.42 7.34
C ALA A 518 14.66 4.77 8.39
N ALA A 519 14.08 4.00 9.30
CA ALA A 519 14.84 3.16 10.21
C ALA A 519 15.01 1.75 9.63
N SER A 520 16.05 1.04 10.05
CA SER A 520 16.18 -0.40 9.75
C SER A 520 15.25 -1.28 10.60
N ASP A 521 14.93 -0.84 11.82
CA ASP A 521 14.13 -1.58 12.80
C ASP A 521 13.10 -0.70 13.50
N TRP A 522 12.07 -1.33 14.06
CA TRP A 522 11.08 -0.62 14.87
C TRP A 522 11.73 -0.01 16.11
N GLY A 523 11.50 1.27 16.37
CA GLY A 523 12.18 2.00 17.44
C GLY A 523 13.64 2.37 17.12
N GLY A 524 14.11 2.07 15.90
CA GLY A 524 15.43 2.47 15.42
C GLY A 524 15.54 3.99 15.18
N ILE A 525 16.77 4.44 14.94
CA ILE A 525 17.04 5.84 14.62
C ILE A 525 16.75 6.16 13.14
N ALA A 526 16.63 7.44 12.82
CA ALA A 526 16.53 7.89 11.44
C ALA A 526 17.85 7.66 10.69
N GLU A 527 17.78 6.99 9.53
CA GLU A 527 18.89 6.76 8.61
C GLU A 527 18.52 7.31 7.22
N ARG A 528 19.51 7.77 6.45
CA ARG A 528 19.33 8.14 5.04
C ARG A 528 19.67 6.92 4.18
N LYS A 529 18.64 6.28 3.62
CA LYS A 529 18.74 5.00 2.89
C LYS A 529 18.52 5.20 1.39
N ALA A 530 19.19 4.41 0.57
CA ALA A 530 18.98 4.41 -0.88
C ALA A 530 17.73 3.60 -1.22
N VAL A 531 16.78 4.22 -1.93
CA VAL A 531 15.62 3.52 -2.47
C VAL A 531 16.08 2.78 -3.73
N ARG A 532 15.86 1.47 -3.78
CA ARG A 532 16.21 0.68 -4.96
C ARG A 532 15.38 1.16 -6.17
N PRO A 533 15.87 1.02 -7.41
CA PRO A 533 15.01 1.13 -8.59
C PRO A 533 13.76 0.27 -8.43
N ALA A 534 12.62 0.75 -8.93
CA ALA A 534 11.36 0.03 -8.78
C ALA A 534 11.39 -1.34 -9.46
N LEU A 535 10.58 -2.27 -8.94
CA LEU A 535 10.53 -3.63 -9.47
C LEU A 535 9.82 -3.69 -10.81
N ASN A 536 10.24 -4.62 -11.67
CA ASN A 536 9.54 -4.85 -12.92
C ASN A 536 8.09 -5.28 -12.69
N GLY A 537 7.18 -4.78 -13.53
CA GLY A 537 5.73 -4.93 -13.40
C GLY A 537 5.09 -3.99 -12.36
N SER A 538 5.85 -3.07 -11.78
CA SER A 538 5.30 -2.06 -10.87
C SER A 538 4.68 -0.87 -11.59
N ILE A 539 3.84 -0.13 -10.87
CA ILE A 539 3.34 1.15 -11.34
C ILE A 539 4.46 2.19 -11.43
N GLU A 540 5.42 2.15 -10.50
CA GLU A 540 6.58 3.03 -10.52
C GLU A 540 7.44 2.82 -11.78
N GLU A 541 7.63 1.56 -12.22
CA GLU A 541 8.30 1.26 -13.50
C GLU A 541 7.53 1.81 -14.70
N LEU A 542 6.21 1.58 -14.76
CA LEU A 542 5.37 2.12 -15.85
C LEU A 542 5.51 3.64 -15.98
N LEU A 543 5.54 4.35 -14.85
CA LEU A 543 5.65 5.81 -14.84
C LEU A 543 7.07 6.28 -15.16
N HIS A 544 8.10 5.56 -14.72
CA HIS A 544 9.50 5.79 -15.11
C HIS A 544 9.68 5.68 -16.63
N GLU A 545 9.10 4.66 -17.26
CA GLU A 545 9.18 4.42 -18.72
C GLU A 545 8.61 5.54 -19.59
N THR A 546 7.81 6.45 -19.02
CA THR A 546 7.32 7.63 -19.75
C THR A 546 8.46 8.62 -20.09
N GLY A 547 9.59 8.53 -19.39
CA GLY A 547 10.75 9.43 -19.53
C GLY A 547 10.52 10.84 -18.97
N ARG A 548 9.50 11.04 -18.12
CA ARG A 548 9.15 12.33 -17.51
C ARG A 548 9.61 12.36 -16.05
N SER A 549 10.23 13.45 -15.64
CA SER A 549 10.81 13.56 -14.28
C SER A 549 9.76 13.76 -13.18
N ALA A 550 8.72 14.56 -13.42
CA ALA A 550 7.64 14.76 -12.48
C ALA A 550 6.33 15.16 -13.18
N PHE A 551 5.25 14.43 -12.91
CA PHE A 551 3.96 14.61 -13.57
C PHE A 551 2.80 14.06 -12.73
N VAL A 552 1.58 14.42 -13.11
CA VAL A 552 0.35 13.81 -12.62
C VAL A 552 -0.36 13.07 -13.74
N VAL A 553 -0.95 11.93 -13.39
CA VAL A 553 -1.85 11.17 -14.26
C VAL A 553 -3.15 10.88 -13.51
N SER A 554 -4.28 10.95 -14.21
CA SER A 554 -5.60 10.70 -13.65
C SER A 554 -6.50 10.13 -14.74
N ALA A 555 -7.13 8.98 -14.45
CA ALA A 555 -8.12 8.38 -15.34
C ALA A 555 -9.40 9.22 -15.42
N ASP A 556 -9.71 9.98 -14.37
CA ASP A 556 -10.88 10.87 -14.34
C ASP A 556 -10.69 12.11 -15.22
N LEU A 557 -9.49 12.71 -15.19
CA LEU A 557 -9.17 13.87 -16.02
C LEU A 557 -8.89 13.48 -17.47
N ARG A 558 -8.28 12.30 -17.69
CA ARG A 558 -7.81 11.81 -19.00
C ARG A 558 -8.21 10.33 -19.14
N PRO A 559 -9.44 10.03 -19.60
CA PRO A 559 -9.95 8.66 -19.72
C PRO A 559 -9.09 7.75 -20.60
N GLU A 560 -8.26 8.30 -21.49
CA GLU A 560 -7.32 7.55 -22.32
C GLU A 560 -6.27 6.79 -21.50
N ALA A 561 -5.95 7.23 -20.27
CA ALA A 561 -5.07 6.51 -19.35
C ALA A 561 -5.77 5.41 -18.55
N ALA A 562 -7.11 5.31 -18.60
CA ALA A 562 -7.88 4.42 -17.73
C ALA A 562 -7.46 2.96 -17.88
N ASP A 563 -7.37 2.45 -19.11
CA ASP A 563 -6.99 1.06 -19.37
C ASP A 563 -5.57 0.76 -18.85
N ALA A 564 -4.61 1.67 -19.11
CA ALA A 564 -3.22 1.51 -18.69
C ALA A 564 -3.07 1.51 -17.15
N LEU A 565 -3.90 2.29 -16.45
CA LEU A 565 -3.89 2.44 -14.99
C LEU A 565 -4.84 1.48 -14.26
N SER A 566 -5.70 0.75 -14.96
CA SER A 566 -6.62 -0.24 -14.38
C SER A 566 -6.00 -1.65 -14.30
N ILE A 567 -4.88 -1.87 -15.00
CA ILE A 567 -4.11 -3.11 -14.92
C ILE A 567 -3.55 -3.28 -13.51
N VAL A 568 -3.68 -4.50 -12.96
CA VAL A 568 -3.10 -4.86 -11.68
C VAL A 568 -1.57 -4.81 -11.79
N ARG A 569 -0.93 -4.00 -10.96
CA ARG A 569 0.54 -3.84 -10.89
C ARG A 569 1.02 -3.92 -9.46
N LEU A 570 2.32 -4.12 -9.29
CA LEU A 570 2.93 -3.89 -7.97
C LEU A 570 2.91 -2.38 -7.66
N GLY A 571 2.58 -2.01 -6.42
CA GLY A 571 2.69 -0.65 -5.92
C GLY A 571 3.60 -0.60 -4.70
N ARG A 572 4.54 0.37 -4.68
CA ARG A 572 5.50 0.52 -3.59
C ARG A 572 4.89 1.25 -2.40
N ALA A 573 5.20 0.78 -1.20
CA ALA A 573 4.82 1.37 0.07
C ALA A 573 5.94 1.23 1.11
N ILE A 574 6.70 2.31 1.30
CA ILE A 574 7.79 2.38 2.26
C ILE A 574 7.28 3.07 3.53
N GLY A 575 7.07 2.31 4.59
CA GLY A 575 6.70 2.88 5.88
C GLY A 575 7.84 3.61 6.58
N VAL A 576 7.77 3.64 7.91
CA VAL A 576 8.81 4.20 8.78
C VAL A 576 10.06 3.30 8.86
N ILE A 577 9.91 2.03 8.44
CA ILE A 577 10.98 1.06 8.29
C ILE A 577 11.19 0.82 6.81
N TYR A 578 12.45 0.77 6.38
CA TYR A 578 12.81 0.35 5.02
C TYR A 578 13.96 -0.65 5.04
N ARG A 579 13.73 -1.82 4.43
CA ARG A 579 14.72 -2.91 4.28
C ARG A 579 14.89 -3.28 2.80
N PRO A 580 15.89 -2.72 2.09
CA PRO A 580 16.13 -2.98 0.68
C PRO A 580 16.24 -4.48 0.33
N GLU A 581 16.72 -5.29 1.27
CA GLU A 581 16.96 -6.74 1.10
C GLU A 581 15.65 -7.53 1.02
N THR A 582 14.58 -7.01 1.62
CA THR A 582 13.25 -7.65 1.68
C THR A 582 12.17 -6.83 0.98
N GLU A 583 12.56 -5.91 0.10
CA GLU A 583 11.67 -4.88 -0.43
C GLU A 583 10.42 -5.46 -1.10
N ARG A 584 10.57 -6.52 -1.93
CA ARG A 584 9.42 -7.18 -2.56
C ARG A 584 8.44 -7.77 -1.55
N GLN A 585 8.92 -8.34 -0.44
CA GLN A 585 8.05 -8.96 0.57
C GLN A 585 7.41 -7.93 1.50
N SER A 586 8.13 -6.86 1.83
CA SER A 586 7.77 -5.94 2.92
C SER A 586 7.16 -4.62 2.45
N HIS A 587 7.43 -4.21 1.20
CA HIS A 587 7.16 -2.86 0.69
C HIS A 587 6.44 -2.84 -0.66
N TYR A 588 5.93 -3.98 -1.14
CA TYR A 588 5.14 -4.06 -2.36
C TYR A 588 3.88 -4.90 -2.15
N PHE A 589 2.80 -4.45 -2.75
CA PHE A 589 1.54 -5.19 -2.85
C PHE A 589 0.87 -4.89 -4.19
N HIS A 590 -0.05 -5.74 -4.63
CA HIS A 590 -0.77 -5.50 -5.89
C HIS A 590 -1.84 -4.43 -5.74
N VAL A 591 -1.90 -3.53 -6.73
CA VAL A 591 -2.80 -2.39 -6.80
C VAL A 591 -3.39 -2.21 -8.21
N ARG A 592 -4.57 -1.60 -8.29
CA ARG A 592 -5.14 -1.00 -9.51
C ARG A 592 -5.14 0.52 -9.34
N PRO A 593 -4.12 1.25 -9.85
CA PRO A 593 -3.95 2.67 -9.57
C PRO A 593 -5.17 3.55 -9.85
N ALA A 594 -5.85 3.35 -10.98
CA ALA A 594 -7.06 4.11 -11.35
C ALA A 594 -8.23 3.90 -10.38
N ASP A 595 -8.37 2.69 -9.82
CA ASP A 595 -9.41 2.41 -8.83
C ASP A 595 -8.98 2.89 -7.43
N GLN A 596 -7.67 2.93 -7.16
CA GLN A 596 -7.12 3.24 -5.84
C GLN A 596 -7.13 4.75 -5.55
N PHE A 597 -6.84 5.58 -6.55
CA PHE A 597 -6.71 7.03 -6.45
C PHE A 597 -7.41 7.75 -7.61
N ASP A 598 -7.92 8.96 -7.37
CA ASP A 598 -8.47 9.80 -8.44
C ASP A 598 -7.35 10.42 -9.29
N ALA A 599 -6.18 10.64 -8.69
CA ALA A 599 -4.96 11.03 -9.39
C ALA A 599 -3.71 10.47 -8.70
N MET A 600 -2.67 10.29 -9.48
CA MET A 600 -1.36 9.89 -8.98
C MET A 600 -0.28 10.84 -9.48
N ILE A 601 0.48 11.37 -8.53
CA ILE A 601 1.65 12.22 -8.77
C ILE A 601 2.89 11.35 -8.74
N HIS A 602 3.73 11.47 -9.75
CA HIS A 602 4.98 10.74 -9.86
C HIS A 602 6.15 11.71 -9.84
N ILE A 603 7.19 11.35 -9.09
CA ILE A 603 8.47 12.04 -9.07
C ILE A 603 9.55 10.96 -9.20
N ASP A 604 10.20 10.92 -10.35
CA ASP A 604 11.02 9.79 -10.78
C ASP A 604 12.17 9.50 -9.80
N GLU A 605 12.90 10.55 -9.42
CA GLU A 605 14.00 10.50 -8.45
C GLU A 605 13.74 11.45 -7.27
N THR A 606 13.88 10.94 -6.05
CA THR A 606 13.55 11.68 -4.82
C THR A 606 14.66 11.67 -3.77
N ARG A 607 14.54 12.54 -2.76
CA ARG A 607 15.54 12.71 -1.70
C ARG A 607 14.96 12.43 -0.31
N ALA A 608 15.83 12.02 0.59
CA ALA A 608 15.48 11.76 1.97
C ALA A 608 15.02 13.04 2.70
N LEU A 609 13.92 12.93 3.45
CA LEU A 609 13.33 13.97 4.26
C LEU A 609 14.24 14.34 5.43
N GLU A 610 14.64 15.60 5.53
CA GLU A 610 15.56 16.05 6.58
C GLU A 610 14.87 16.16 7.95
N PRO A 611 15.24 15.33 8.94
CA PRO A 611 14.72 15.45 10.30
C PRO A 611 15.21 16.76 10.94
N LEU A 612 14.48 17.29 11.92
CA LEU A 612 14.93 18.46 12.68
C LEU A 612 16.20 18.17 13.50
N GLU A 613 16.41 16.91 13.88
CA GLU A 613 17.56 16.44 14.63
C GLU A 613 18.29 15.34 13.83
N PRO A 614 19.12 15.70 12.83
CA PRO A 614 19.83 14.72 12.02
C PRO A 614 20.90 13.99 12.83
N THR A 615 20.88 12.66 12.79
CA THR A 615 21.89 11.82 13.41
C THR A 615 23.16 11.75 12.57
N SER A 616 24.29 11.37 13.16
CA SER A 616 25.54 11.15 12.40
C SER A 616 25.38 10.07 11.31
N LEU A 617 24.57 9.05 11.57
CA LEU A 617 24.24 7.99 10.60
C LEU A 617 23.40 8.54 9.45
N TRP A 618 22.43 9.43 9.73
CA TRP A 618 21.66 10.11 8.67
C TRP A 618 22.56 11.00 7.79
N ILE A 619 23.47 11.76 8.40
CA ILE A 619 24.41 12.64 7.69
C ILE A 619 25.35 11.83 6.79
N ALA A 620 25.91 10.72 7.31
CA ALA A 620 26.74 9.81 6.54
C ALA A 620 25.95 9.20 5.37
N GLY A 621 24.72 8.74 5.64
CA GLY A 621 23.89 7.99 4.70
C GLY A 621 24.49 6.63 4.32
N GLU A 622 23.79 5.90 3.46
CA GLU A 622 24.32 4.66 2.89
C GLU A 622 25.42 4.99 1.86
N THR A 623 26.62 4.45 2.07
CA THR A 623 27.69 4.46 1.06
C THR A 623 27.31 3.52 -0.09
N PRO A 624 27.32 3.97 -1.36
CA PRO A 624 27.11 3.08 -2.50
C PRO A 624 28.10 1.91 -2.46
N GLU A 625 27.65 0.68 -2.75
CA GLU A 625 28.51 -0.50 -2.95
C GLU A 625 29.37 -0.35 -4.22
N THR A 626 30.32 0.60 -4.22
CA THR A 626 31.36 0.73 -5.25
C THR A 626 32.76 0.82 -4.66
N TYR A 627 32.94 0.54 -3.36
CA TYR A 627 34.26 0.35 -2.78
C TYR A 627 34.56 -1.15 -2.64
N PRO A 628 35.60 -1.69 -3.30
CA PRO A 628 36.04 -3.04 -3.01
C PRO A 628 36.58 -3.05 -1.58
N SER A 629 35.84 -3.65 -0.65
CA SER A 629 36.37 -3.98 0.68
C SER A 629 37.31 -5.18 0.53
N GLY A 630 38.54 -4.88 0.11
CA GLY A 630 39.58 -5.86 -0.07
C GLY A 630 40.90 -5.21 -0.43
N LEU A 631 41.63 -4.74 0.59
CA LEU A 631 43.09 -4.76 0.65
C LEU A 631 43.54 -5.00 2.08
#